data_AF-A0A967BCU8-F1
#
_entry.id   AF-A0A967BCU8-F1
#
_cell.length_a   1.000
_cell.length_b   1.000
_cell.length_c   1.000
_cell.angle_alpha   90.00
_cell.angle_beta   90.00
_cell.angle_gamma   90.00
#
_symmetry.space_group_name_H-M   'P 1'
#
loop_
_entity.id
_entity.type
_entity.pdbx_description
1 polymer ?
#
loop_
_entity_poly.entity_id
_entity_poly.type
_entity_poly.pdbx_seq_one_letter_code
_entity_poly.pdbx_strand_id
1 'polypeptide(L)'
;MTDSSQILAAATSGTSSTDQTLATVTPVASTADTLAAAYSTTTDTTPVATTGATASDYTSNSATVASAADTLATTGTGTATSSPSSPSTTSSTSTNGSGSLTFLSTDTAQTTSSTTSANDTFSWSSTIYPTKPFFVSTQTDQLIDDSVTWAYQSVLGRTPTSTELSSSASDITVVKMDSYGDYYSDYSGLVSSLAQSSTASSALQSLFVDLTGDEASSRVISQGQSMLAAGDTFASLKQDVVYSQGTADAIIAAYADKVGVTVTADSDQVASWRAAMVSSDVTLDSFVQQLTHSDLASSAISDVYQQKADVTAWQGQISYWEDYLATGGNYNAFVQTISSGVEAQDLIVQTYERIADVTPADYQVTSWESSLASGDNYQDLIQCVSHGAEAQALIQSVYLDKADFTASDYQITGWEDSFAAGSGYQDLIQCVSHGVEAAADITNIYQEKVGITPLTYQISSWEDVLAAGSTHDSVVYWVTHGQEAASEVSSAYSRILGETVSTDTISDWENQLQAGSSRTTLLYTLSHGDAAQALITAFYENTAARQPTTDEMTAAENELQGTGAYTDFT
;
A
#
# COMPACT_ATOMS: atom_id res chain seq x y z
N MET A 1 47.13 4.11 -28.75
CA MET A 1 48.23 3.46 -28.03
C MET A 1 47.65 2.17 -27.47
N THR A 2 47.71 1.07 -28.24
CA THR A 2 48.80 0.05 -28.22
C THR A 2 48.88 -0.61 -26.86
N ASP A 3 48.94 -1.92 -26.69
CA ASP A 3 48.96 -3.13 -27.54
C ASP A 3 48.94 -4.25 -26.46
N SER A 4 48.10 -5.27 -26.53
CA SER A 4 48.40 -6.55 -27.20
C SER A 4 49.70 -7.23 -26.76
N SER A 5 49.55 -8.43 -26.19
CA SER A 5 50.12 -9.68 -26.74
C SER A 5 49.77 -10.83 -25.79
N GLN A 6 48.86 -11.74 -26.14
CA GLN A 6 49.04 -12.87 -27.06
C GLN A 6 50.10 -13.88 -26.60
N ILE A 7 49.69 -15.16 -26.49
CA ILE A 7 50.24 -16.30 -27.26
C ILE A 7 49.05 -17.27 -27.50
N LEU A 8 48.48 -17.38 -28.71
CA LEU A 8 48.87 -18.18 -29.89
C LEU A 8 48.51 -19.68 -29.70
N ALA A 9 47.46 -20.26 -30.30
CA ALA A 9 47.04 -20.44 -31.70
C ALA A 9 47.58 -21.72 -32.39
N ALA A 10 46.65 -22.46 -33.01
CA ALA A 10 46.73 -23.16 -34.29
C ALA A 10 45.26 -23.49 -34.66
N ALA A 11 44.60 -22.85 -35.65
CA ALA A 11 44.80 -22.93 -37.10
C ALA A 11 44.78 -24.40 -37.58
N THR A 12 43.91 -24.85 -38.50
CA THR A 12 43.66 -24.29 -39.84
C THR A 12 42.43 -24.91 -40.53
N SER A 13 41.74 -24.07 -41.32
CA SER A 13 41.20 -24.30 -42.69
C SER A 13 40.27 -25.48 -43.03
N GLY A 14 39.12 -25.16 -43.65
CA GLY A 14 38.35 -26.04 -44.53
C GLY A 14 37.01 -25.41 -44.93
N THR A 15 37.00 -24.48 -45.89
CA THR A 15 36.36 -24.65 -47.21
C THR A 15 34.88 -25.04 -47.20
N SER A 16 34.03 -24.05 -47.54
CA SER A 16 32.97 -24.12 -48.55
C SER A 16 32.60 -25.52 -49.06
N SER A 17 31.46 -26.03 -48.59
CA SER A 17 30.52 -26.76 -49.42
C SER A 17 29.10 -26.49 -48.92
N THR A 18 28.36 -25.72 -49.71
CA THR A 18 26.98 -26.04 -50.06
C THR A 18 26.74 -27.54 -49.97
N ASP A 19 26.01 -27.97 -48.94
CA ASP A 19 25.26 -29.21 -48.99
C ASP A 19 23.95 -28.97 -48.25
N GLN A 20 22.98 -28.43 -48.99
CA GLN A 20 21.58 -28.64 -48.67
C GLN A 20 21.36 -30.14 -48.82
N THR A 21 21.45 -30.90 -47.73
CA THR A 21 20.73 -32.16 -47.65
C THR A 21 19.26 -31.81 -47.50
N LEU A 22 18.65 -31.55 -48.66
CA LEU A 22 17.23 -31.73 -48.89
C LEU A 22 16.94 -33.16 -48.44
N ALA A 23 16.40 -33.31 -47.22
CA ALA A 23 15.74 -34.55 -46.86
C ALA A 23 14.57 -34.67 -47.84
N THR A 24 14.78 -35.44 -48.91
CA THR A 24 13.69 -35.98 -49.73
C THR A 24 12.79 -36.74 -48.77
N VAL A 25 11.76 -36.07 -48.30
CA VAL A 25 10.59 -36.69 -47.70
C VAL A 25 9.97 -37.51 -48.82
N THR A 26 10.31 -38.79 -48.86
CA THR A 26 9.51 -39.79 -49.57
C THR A 26 8.09 -39.63 -49.02
N PRO A 27 7.05 -39.50 -49.85
CA PRO A 27 5.69 -39.42 -49.34
C PRO A 27 5.39 -40.75 -48.67
N VAL A 28 5.45 -40.77 -47.34
CA VAL A 28 4.84 -41.85 -46.57
C VAL A 28 3.35 -41.67 -46.83
N ALA A 29 2.70 -42.72 -47.35
CA ALA A 29 1.25 -42.76 -47.48
C ALA A 29 0.64 -42.22 -46.18
N SER A 30 -0.38 -41.38 -46.28
CA SER A 30 -0.93 -40.69 -45.11
C SER A 30 -1.20 -41.73 -44.01
N THR A 31 -0.93 -41.38 -42.76
CA THR A 31 -1.25 -42.22 -41.61
C THR A 31 -2.75 -42.62 -41.63
N ALA A 32 -3.58 -41.82 -42.30
CA ALA A 32 -4.98 -42.11 -42.63
C ALA A 32 -5.17 -43.30 -43.59
N ASP A 33 -4.40 -43.41 -44.69
CA ASP A 33 -4.43 -44.58 -45.57
C ASP A 33 -3.98 -45.86 -44.86
N THR A 34 -3.05 -45.72 -43.93
CA THR A 34 -2.51 -46.86 -43.15
C THR A 34 -3.48 -47.33 -42.07
N LEU A 35 -4.19 -46.42 -41.39
CA LEU A 35 -5.26 -46.76 -40.45
C LEU A 35 -6.52 -47.29 -41.14
N ALA A 36 -6.90 -46.72 -42.29
CA ALA A 36 -8.01 -47.21 -43.11
C ALA A 36 -7.74 -48.63 -43.62
N ALA A 37 -6.50 -48.93 -44.03
CA ALA A 37 -6.07 -50.28 -44.39
C ALA A 37 -6.10 -51.24 -43.19
N ALA A 38 -5.73 -50.79 -41.98
CA ALA A 38 -5.82 -51.63 -40.78
C ALA A 38 -7.28 -52.00 -40.44
N TYR A 39 -8.22 -51.06 -40.56
CA TYR A 39 -9.66 -51.32 -40.34
C TYR A 39 -10.26 -52.28 -41.38
N SER A 40 -9.82 -52.18 -42.65
CA SER A 40 -10.31 -53.04 -43.74
C SER A 40 -9.86 -54.51 -43.62
N THR A 41 -8.85 -54.82 -42.81
CA THR A 41 -8.25 -56.18 -42.73
C THR A 41 -8.82 -57.06 -41.61
N THR A 42 -9.70 -56.53 -40.75
CA THR A 42 -10.20 -57.24 -39.55
C THR A 42 -11.56 -57.95 -39.68
N THR A 43 -12.14 -58.06 -40.88
CA THR A 43 -13.43 -58.77 -41.05
C THR A 43 -13.35 -59.88 -42.09
N ASP A 44 -12.85 -61.05 -41.66
CA ASP A 44 -13.15 -62.30 -42.33
C ASP A 44 -13.59 -63.37 -41.32
N THR A 45 -14.89 -63.46 -41.09
CA THR A 45 -15.54 -64.73 -40.67
C THR A 45 -16.88 -64.86 -41.40
N THR A 46 -16.93 -65.82 -42.32
CA THR A 46 -18.13 -66.26 -43.05
C THR A 46 -19.26 -66.73 -42.11
N PRO A 47 -20.55 -66.45 -42.41
CA PRO A 47 -21.66 -66.83 -41.56
C PRO A 47 -22.19 -68.24 -41.89
N VAL A 48 -22.19 -69.14 -40.91
CA VAL A 48 -23.00 -70.37 -40.93
C VAL A 48 -24.16 -70.20 -39.96
N ALA A 49 -25.38 -70.25 -40.49
CA ALA A 49 -26.61 -70.25 -39.71
C ALA A 49 -26.92 -71.67 -39.20
N THR A 50 -27.17 -71.84 -37.90
CA THR A 50 -28.31 -72.59 -37.33
C THR A 50 -28.38 -72.50 -35.79
N THR A 51 -29.52 -72.01 -35.30
CA THR A 51 -30.26 -72.37 -34.06
C THR A 51 -29.56 -72.41 -32.69
N GLY A 52 -29.83 -71.37 -31.89
CA GLY A 52 -30.41 -71.48 -30.53
C GLY A 52 -29.55 -72.05 -29.40
N ALA A 53 -28.84 -71.17 -28.67
CA ALA A 53 -28.58 -71.31 -27.23
C ALA A 53 -28.15 -69.97 -26.61
N THR A 54 -28.45 -69.82 -25.33
CA THR A 54 -28.31 -68.66 -24.44
C THR A 54 -26.88 -68.26 -24.09
N ALA A 55 -26.69 -66.95 -23.88
CA ALA A 55 -25.65 -66.24 -23.12
C ALA A 55 -24.47 -67.08 -22.56
N SER A 56 -23.30 -66.92 -23.18
CA SER A 56 -21.95 -66.74 -22.60
C SER A 56 -20.95 -66.83 -23.77
N ASP A 57 -19.86 -66.06 -23.70
CA ASP A 57 -18.72 -65.99 -24.64
C ASP A 57 -18.87 -65.08 -25.87
N TYR A 58 -18.62 -63.78 -25.64
CA TYR A 58 -17.81 -62.93 -26.52
C TYR A 58 -16.85 -62.10 -25.65
N THR A 59 -15.82 -62.76 -25.13
CA THR A 59 -14.66 -62.16 -24.47
C THR A 59 -13.51 -62.12 -25.46
N SER A 60 -13.26 -60.97 -26.08
CA SER A 60 -11.99 -60.52 -26.68
C SER A 60 -12.30 -59.24 -27.48
N ASN A 61 -12.02 -58.04 -27.00
CA ASN A 61 -10.69 -57.42 -27.14
C ASN A 61 -10.46 -56.24 -26.16
N SER A 62 -11.19 -56.19 -25.03
CA SER A 62 -11.16 -55.09 -24.06
C SER A 62 -10.01 -55.14 -23.04
N ALA A 63 -9.12 -56.13 -23.12
CA ALA A 63 -8.03 -56.31 -22.15
C ALA A 63 -6.74 -55.54 -22.49
N THR A 64 -6.56 -55.06 -23.72
CA THR A 64 -5.33 -54.33 -24.13
C THR A 64 -5.48 -52.80 -24.04
N VAL A 65 -6.68 -52.29 -23.78
CA VAL A 65 -6.95 -50.83 -23.63
C VAL A 65 -6.99 -50.41 -22.15
N ALA A 66 -7.16 -51.35 -21.21
CA ALA A 66 -7.19 -51.05 -19.78
C ALA A 66 -5.80 -50.92 -19.13
N SER A 67 -4.74 -51.48 -19.72
CA SER A 67 -3.38 -51.44 -19.13
C SER A 67 -2.58 -50.15 -19.41
N ALA A 68 -3.04 -49.31 -20.35
CA ALA A 68 -2.42 -48.00 -20.60
C ALA A 68 -3.00 -46.89 -19.71
N ALA A 69 -4.23 -47.02 -19.24
CA ALA A 69 -4.87 -46.06 -18.33
C ALA A 69 -4.40 -46.23 -16.86
N ASP A 70 -3.96 -47.42 -16.46
CA ASP A 70 -3.61 -47.74 -15.06
C ASP A 70 -2.13 -47.42 -14.71
N THR A 71 -1.29 -47.11 -15.71
CA THR A 71 0.14 -46.79 -15.48
C THR A 71 0.37 -45.28 -15.26
N LEU A 72 -0.68 -44.45 -15.20
CA LEU A 72 -0.60 -43.03 -14.86
C LEU A 72 -1.31 -42.66 -13.54
N ALA A 73 -1.61 -43.65 -12.69
CA ALA A 73 -2.18 -43.45 -11.35
C ALA A 73 -1.22 -43.81 -10.20
N THR A 74 0.01 -44.27 -10.49
CA THR A 74 0.95 -44.71 -9.45
C THR A 74 2.37 -44.19 -9.68
N THR A 75 2.58 -42.88 -9.50
CA THR A 75 3.83 -42.32 -8.94
C THR A 75 3.64 -40.84 -8.65
N GLY A 76 3.35 -40.52 -7.38
CA GLY A 76 3.14 -39.16 -6.92
C GLY A 76 2.55 -39.11 -5.51
N THR A 77 3.15 -39.84 -4.57
CA THR A 77 2.81 -39.73 -3.14
C THR A 77 3.38 -38.43 -2.58
N GLY A 78 2.50 -37.51 -2.19
CA GLY A 78 2.83 -36.28 -1.45
C GLY A 78 1.56 -35.62 -0.93
N THR A 79 1.21 -35.92 0.31
CA THR A 79 0.08 -35.46 1.13
C THR A 79 -0.14 -33.94 1.16
N ALA A 80 -1.38 -33.46 0.94
CA ALA A 80 -2.25 -32.83 1.97
C ALA A 80 -3.57 -32.25 1.39
N THR A 81 -4.69 -32.84 1.85
CA THR A 81 -5.98 -32.23 2.27
C THR A 81 -6.48 -30.92 1.62
N SER A 82 -7.61 -30.99 0.88
CA SER A 82 -8.95 -30.43 1.21
C SER A 82 -9.80 -30.26 -0.06
N SER A 83 -11.00 -30.86 -0.10
CA SER A 83 -12.02 -30.66 -1.14
C SER A 83 -12.52 -29.21 -1.20
N PRO A 84 -13.05 -28.74 -2.35
CA PRO A 84 -14.50 -28.83 -2.55
C PRO A 84 -14.97 -29.19 -3.98
N SER A 85 -16.06 -29.98 -4.01
CA SER A 85 -17.24 -29.85 -4.87
C SER A 85 -17.08 -29.63 -6.38
N SER A 86 -17.21 -30.71 -7.15
CA SER A 86 -17.44 -30.70 -8.60
C SER A 86 -18.75 -30.01 -9.00
N PRO A 87 -18.78 -29.17 -10.04
CA PRO A 87 -20.01 -28.84 -10.74
C PRO A 87 -20.35 -29.95 -11.75
N SER A 88 -21.61 -30.36 -11.69
CA SER A 88 -22.29 -31.26 -12.61
C SER A 88 -22.24 -30.73 -14.04
N THR A 89 -21.54 -31.43 -14.94
CA THR A 89 -21.74 -31.28 -16.39
C THR A 89 -23.07 -31.91 -16.78
N THR A 90 -23.98 -31.06 -17.26
CA THR A 90 -25.26 -31.43 -17.84
C THR A 90 -25.00 -32.10 -19.18
N SER A 91 -25.25 -33.39 -19.27
CA SER A 91 -25.25 -34.14 -20.52
C SER A 91 -26.53 -33.81 -21.28
N SER A 92 -26.38 -33.08 -22.40
CA SER A 92 -27.42 -33.00 -23.42
C SER A 92 -27.47 -34.32 -24.18
N THR A 93 -28.49 -35.12 -23.89
CA THR A 93 -28.86 -36.30 -24.66
C THR A 93 -29.35 -35.87 -26.05
N SER A 94 -28.55 -36.10 -27.08
CA SER A 94 -29.04 -36.21 -28.45
C SER A 94 -29.17 -37.70 -28.80
N THR A 95 -30.40 -38.18 -28.74
CA THR A 95 -30.82 -39.47 -29.31
C THR A 95 -31.15 -39.28 -30.79
N ASN A 96 -30.28 -39.74 -31.69
CA ASN A 96 -30.58 -40.56 -32.87
C ASN A 96 -29.42 -40.56 -33.87
N GLY A 97 -28.98 -41.75 -34.28
CA GLY A 97 -28.05 -41.96 -35.40
C GLY A 97 -26.73 -42.58 -34.97
N SER A 98 -26.55 -43.86 -35.29
CA SER A 98 -25.35 -44.66 -35.05
C SER A 98 -24.11 -44.07 -35.74
N GLY A 99 -23.32 -43.29 -35.00
CA GLY A 99 -21.93 -42.94 -35.33
C GLY A 99 -21.08 -43.14 -34.06
N SER A 100 -20.15 -44.09 -34.09
CA SER A 100 -19.23 -44.33 -32.98
C SER A 100 -18.00 -43.44 -33.12
N LEU A 101 -17.86 -42.41 -32.28
CA LEU A 101 -16.62 -41.66 -32.13
C LEU A 101 -15.55 -42.62 -31.58
N THR A 102 -14.54 -42.96 -32.38
CA THR A 102 -13.45 -43.85 -31.97
C THR A 102 -12.14 -43.08 -32.01
N PHE A 103 -11.59 -42.75 -30.85
CA PHE A 103 -10.28 -42.11 -30.72
C PHE A 103 -9.19 -43.18 -30.88
N LEU A 104 -8.41 -43.11 -31.96
CA LEU A 104 -7.20 -43.92 -32.15
C LEU A 104 -5.99 -42.97 -32.15
N SER A 105 -5.32 -42.82 -31.01
CA SER A 105 -3.98 -42.20 -30.96
C SER A 105 -2.99 -43.16 -30.31
N THR A 106 -1.96 -43.57 -31.05
CA THR A 106 -0.84 -44.38 -30.52
C THR A 106 0.51 -43.66 -30.61
N ASP A 107 0.54 -42.35 -30.82
CA ASP A 107 1.82 -41.63 -30.89
C ASP A 107 2.30 -41.11 -29.54
N THR A 108 3.59 -41.33 -29.30
CA THR A 108 4.30 -40.92 -28.09
C THR A 108 4.70 -39.45 -28.22
N ALA A 109 4.47 -38.66 -27.16
CA ALA A 109 4.74 -37.22 -27.14
C ALA A 109 6.17 -36.88 -27.60
N GLN A 110 6.29 -36.02 -28.61
CA GLN A 110 7.53 -35.29 -28.89
C GLN A 110 7.29 -33.81 -28.60
N THR A 111 7.96 -33.30 -27.57
CA THR A 111 8.08 -31.87 -27.33
C THR A 111 9.12 -31.30 -28.28
N THR A 112 8.70 -30.42 -29.17
CA THR A 112 9.64 -29.61 -29.97
C THR A 112 9.47 -28.15 -29.58
N SER A 113 10.54 -27.57 -29.04
CA SER A 113 10.63 -26.15 -28.75
C SER A 113 11.29 -25.45 -29.92
N SER A 114 10.67 -24.38 -30.43
CA SER A 114 11.32 -23.53 -31.43
C SER A 114 12.30 -22.58 -30.73
N THR A 115 13.59 -22.61 -31.11
CA THR A 115 14.60 -21.69 -30.56
C THR A 115 14.54 -20.35 -31.30
N THR A 116 14.40 -19.25 -30.56
CA THR A 116 14.45 -17.89 -31.09
C THR A 116 15.84 -17.25 -30.98
N SER A 117 16.09 -16.25 -31.82
CA SER A 117 17.25 -15.36 -31.74
C SER A 117 17.03 -14.30 -30.66
N ALA A 118 18.12 -13.78 -30.11
CA ALA A 118 18.29 -12.96 -28.90
C ALA A 118 17.35 -11.75 -28.58
N ASN A 119 16.31 -11.45 -29.35
CA ASN A 119 15.43 -10.28 -29.13
C ASN A 119 13.93 -10.60 -28.92
N ASP A 120 13.47 -11.85 -29.09
CA ASP A 120 12.09 -12.27 -28.78
C ASP A 120 12.11 -13.31 -27.65
N THR A 121 11.58 -12.97 -26.48
CA THR A 121 11.58 -13.79 -25.25
C THR A 121 10.47 -14.84 -25.19
N PHE A 122 9.54 -14.84 -26.15
CA PHE A 122 8.44 -15.80 -26.23
C PHE A 122 8.72 -16.91 -27.25
N SER A 123 8.42 -18.16 -26.88
CA SER A 123 8.47 -19.32 -27.78
C SER A 123 7.24 -20.18 -27.56
N TRP A 124 6.58 -20.55 -28.65
CA TRP A 124 5.54 -21.56 -28.60
C TRP A 124 6.11 -22.94 -28.25
N SER A 125 5.34 -23.73 -27.52
CA SER A 125 5.65 -25.11 -27.21
C SER A 125 4.71 -26.02 -28.00
N SER A 126 5.26 -26.87 -28.87
CA SER A 126 4.41 -27.86 -29.53
C SER A 126 4.22 -29.03 -28.60
N THR A 127 2.97 -29.32 -28.27
CA THR A 127 2.62 -30.61 -27.70
C THR A 127 2.17 -31.45 -28.89
N ILE A 128 3.11 -32.14 -29.56
CA ILE A 128 2.79 -33.01 -30.69
C ILE A 128 2.01 -34.22 -30.14
N TYR A 129 0.71 -34.01 -29.93
CA TYR A 129 -0.29 -35.04 -30.00
C TYR A 129 -0.94 -34.86 -31.37
N PRO A 130 -1.07 -35.91 -32.20
CA PRO A 130 -1.96 -35.83 -33.34
C PRO A 130 -3.39 -35.72 -32.78
N THR A 131 -3.85 -34.49 -32.54
CA THR A 131 -5.21 -34.17 -32.09
C THR A 131 -6.15 -34.02 -33.26
N LYS A 132 -5.77 -34.38 -34.50
CA LYS A 132 -6.72 -34.46 -35.61
C LYS A 132 -7.71 -35.60 -35.29
N PRO A 133 -8.93 -35.33 -34.78
CA PRO A 133 -9.90 -36.38 -34.58
C PRO A 133 -10.18 -37.03 -35.92
N PHE A 134 -10.23 -38.36 -35.90
CA PHE A 134 -10.68 -39.12 -37.03
C PHE A 134 -12.21 -39.23 -36.92
N PHE A 135 -12.94 -38.44 -37.71
CA PHE A 135 -14.40 -38.52 -37.75
C PHE A 135 -14.84 -39.63 -38.70
N VAL A 136 -15.73 -40.50 -38.22
CA VAL A 136 -16.35 -41.57 -39.01
C VAL A 136 -17.86 -41.50 -38.85
N SER A 137 -18.59 -41.55 -39.97
CA SER A 137 -20.05 -41.55 -39.96
C SER A 137 -20.62 -42.23 -41.20
N THR A 138 -21.85 -42.74 -41.06
CA THR A 138 -22.68 -43.20 -42.18
C THR A 138 -23.45 -42.05 -42.85
N GLN A 139 -23.45 -40.85 -42.24
CA GLN A 139 -24.10 -39.64 -42.76
C GLN A 139 -23.04 -38.62 -43.16
N THR A 140 -22.88 -38.40 -44.46
CA THR A 140 -21.84 -37.52 -45.02
C THR A 140 -22.01 -36.06 -44.63
N ASP A 141 -23.24 -35.57 -44.52
CA ASP A 141 -23.52 -34.16 -44.21
C ASP A 141 -23.15 -33.85 -42.75
N GLN A 142 -23.54 -34.73 -41.82
CA GLN A 142 -23.15 -34.62 -40.40
C GLN A 142 -21.62 -34.69 -40.23
N LEU A 143 -20.97 -35.58 -40.99
CA LEU A 143 -19.52 -35.73 -40.96
C LEU A 143 -18.78 -34.46 -41.40
N ILE A 144 -19.30 -33.79 -42.44
CA ILE A 144 -18.77 -32.51 -42.93
C ILE A 144 -18.98 -31.42 -41.88
N ASP A 145 -20.18 -31.30 -41.33
CA ASP A 145 -20.51 -30.27 -40.33
C ASP A 145 -19.66 -30.40 -39.06
N ASP A 146 -19.47 -31.62 -38.56
CA ASP A 146 -18.63 -31.91 -37.39
C ASP A 146 -17.16 -31.58 -37.68
N SER A 147 -16.67 -31.90 -38.89
CA SER A 147 -15.29 -31.61 -39.31
C SER A 147 -15.02 -30.12 -39.44
N VAL A 148 -15.94 -29.37 -40.07
CA VAL A 148 -15.83 -27.91 -40.21
C VAL A 148 -15.91 -27.25 -38.84
N THR A 149 -16.86 -27.67 -38.00
CA THR A 149 -17.00 -27.15 -36.63
C THR A 149 -15.73 -27.37 -35.82
N TRP A 150 -15.17 -28.58 -35.86
CA TRP A 150 -13.92 -28.88 -35.19
C TRP A 150 -12.75 -28.05 -35.73
N ALA A 151 -12.64 -27.87 -37.04
CA ALA A 151 -11.56 -27.09 -37.64
C ALA A 151 -11.61 -25.61 -37.20
N TYR A 152 -12.80 -25.00 -37.17
CA TYR A 152 -12.96 -23.62 -36.70
C TYR A 152 -12.71 -23.49 -35.19
N GLN A 153 -13.20 -24.42 -34.37
CA GLN A 153 -12.92 -24.41 -32.93
C GLN A 153 -11.44 -24.61 -32.63
N SER A 154 -10.79 -25.51 -33.36
CA SER A 154 -9.39 -25.87 -33.14
C SER A 154 -8.42 -24.83 -33.69
N VAL A 155 -8.74 -24.14 -34.79
CA VAL A 155 -7.83 -23.16 -35.40
C VAL A 155 -8.14 -21.73 -34.96
N LEU A 156 -9.42 -21.38 -34.80
CA LEU A 156 -9.86 -20.01 -34.51
C LEU A 156 -10.48 -19.84 -33.12
N GLY A 157 -10.59 -20.92 -32.33
CA GLY A 157 -11.16 -20.85 -30.97
C GLY A 157 -12.66 -20.55 -30.93
N ARG A 158 -13.38 -20.69 -32.05
CA ARG A 158 -14.80 -20.33 -32.15
C ARG A 158 -15.61 -21.29 -33.01
N THR A 159 -16.92 -21.31 -32.82
CA THR A 159 -17.86 -22.02 -33.69
C THR A 159 -18.00 -21.29 -35.04
N PRO A 160 -18.08 -22.00 -36.17
CA PRO A 160 -18.33 -21.38 -37.47
C PRO A 160 -19.75 -20.83 -37.55
N THR A 161 -19.93 -19.76 -38.32
CA THR A 161 -21.27 -19.28 -38.71
C THR A 161 -21.92 -20.22 -39.72
N SER A 162 -23.24 -20.13 -39.91
CA SER A 162 -23.94 -20.97 -40.89
C SER A 162 -23.44 -20.76 -42.33
N THR A 163 -22.97 -19.54 -42.67
CA THR A 163 -22.34 -19.25 -43.96
C THR A 163 -21.00 -19.97 -44.07
N GLU A 164 -20.15 -19.87 -43.06
CA GLU A 164 -18.83 -20.53 -43.02
C GLU A 164 -18.94 -22.06 -43.09
N LEU A 165 -19.93 -22.64 -42.40
CA LEU A 165 -20.24 -24.07 -42.45
C LEU A 165 -20.50 -24.52 -43.89
N SER A 166 -21.38 -23.80 -44.61
CA SER A 166 -21.74 -24.12 -45.98
C SER A 166 -20.62 -23.83 -47.00
N SER A 167 -19.82 -22.78 -46.81
CA SER A 167 -18.72 -22.45 -47.72
C SER A 167 -17.50 -23.34 -47.56
N SER A 168 -17.21 -23.79 -46.34
CA SER A 168 -16.05 -24.66 -46.06
C SER A 168 -16.35 -26.15 -46.27
N ALA A 169 -17.61 -26.52 -46.50
CA ALA A 169 -17.99 -27.90 -46.81
C ALA A 169 -17.27 -28.47 -48.04
N SER A 170 -16.97 -27.63 -49.04
CA SER A 170 -16.21 -28.05 -50.24
C SER A 170 -14.74 -28.34 -49.98
N ASP A 171 -14.20 -27.89 -48.84
CA ASP A 171 -12.81 -28.10 -48.44
C ASP A 171 -12.63 -29.41 -47.65
N ILE A 172 -13.72 -30.13 -47.41
CA ILE A 172 -13.73 -31.44 -46.76
C ILE A 172 -13.76 -32.53 -47.82
N THR A 173 -12.75 -33.40 -47.80
CA THR A 173 -12.74 -34.60 -48.65
C THR A 173 -13.34 -35.77 -47.88
N VAL A 174 -14.48 -36.28 -48.33
CA VAL A 174 -15.11 -37.46 -47.73
C VAL A 174 -14.69 -38.72 -48.49
N VAL A 175 -14.11 -39.68 -47.78
CA VAL A 175 -13.57 -40.91 -48.35
C VAL A 175 -14.29 -42.12 -47.75
N LYS A 176 -14.71 -43.02 -48.63
CA LYS A 176 -15.41 -44.25 -48.23
C LYS A 176 -14.43 -45.28 -47.66
N MET A 177 -14.69 -45.77 -46.45
CA MET A 177 -13.82 -46.75 -45.77
C MET A 177 -14.10 -48.18 -46.21
N ASP A 178 -15.36 -48.56 -46.36
CA ASP A 178 -15.74 -49.94 -46.65
C ASP A 178 -17.02 -50.06 -47.49
N SER A 179 -17.41 -51.30 -47.80
CA SER A 179 -18.64 -51.61 -48.52
C SER A 179 -19.92 -51.38 -47.69
N TYR A 180 -19.82 -51.18 -46.37
CA TYR A 180 -20.93 -51.04 -45.45
C TYR A 180 -21.43 -49.59 -45.31
N GLY A 181 -20.73 -48.63 -45.91
CA GLY A 181 -21.19 -47.25 -46.06
C GLY A 181 -20.62 -46.30 -45.02
N ASP A 182 -19.55 -46.69 -44.33
CA ASP A 182 -18.81 -45.80 -43.45
C ASP A 182 -17.89 -44.87 -44.26
N TYR A 183 -17.89 -43.59 -43.90
CA TYR A 183 -17.05 -42.56 -44.49
C TYR A 183 -16.16 -41.91 -43.43
N TYR A 184 -14.98 -41.46 -43.84
CA TYR A 184 -14.14 -40.56 -43.06
C TYR A 184 -13.91 -39.23 -43.78
N SER A 185 -13.60 -38.20 -43.01
CA SER A 185 -13.30 -36.85 -43.51
C SER A 185 -11.81 -36.54 -43.45
N ASP A 186 -11.22 -36.11 -44.56
CA ASP A 186 -9.97 -35.37 -44.57
C ASP A 186 -10.27 -33.87 -44.68
N TYR A 187 -9.98 -33.16 -43.59
CA TYR A 187 -10.17 -31.71 -43.43
C TYR A 187 -8.83 -30.97 -43.27
N SER A 188 -7.71 -31.62 -43.60
CA SER A 188 -6.36 -31.07 -43.44
C SER A 188 -6.11 -29.82 -44.31
N GLY A 189 -6.71 -29.78 -45.50
CA GLY A 189 -6.70 -28.62 -46.38
C GLY A 189 -7.41 -27.41 -45.76
N LEU A 190 -8.59 -27.63 -45.17
CA LEU A 190 -9.33 -26.60 -44.46
C LEU A 190 -8.52 -26.04 -43.28
N VAL A 191 -7.98 -26.91 -42.41
CA VAL A 191 -7.15 -26.51 -41.26
C VAL A 191 -5.96 -25.65 -41.69
N SER A 192 -5.24 -26.06 -42.74
CA SER A 192 -4.09 -25.31 -43.26
C SER A 192 -4.49 -23.93 -43.79
N SER A 193 -5.63 -23.85 -44.51
CA SER A 193 -6.14 -22.59 -45.06
C SER A 193 -6.61 -21.63 -43.95
N LEU A 194 -7.30 -22.14 -42.93
CA LEU A 194 -7.77 -21.37 -41.78
C LEU A 194 -6.58 -20.85 -40.98
N ALA A 195 -5.58 -21.70 -40.73
CA ALA A 195 -4.40 -21.35 -39.94
C ALA A 195 -3.58 -20.22 -40.57
N GLN A 196 -3.45 -20.22 -41.90
CA GLN A 196 -2.71 -19.18 -42.64
C GLN A 196 -3.57 -17.95 -42.98
N SER A 197 -4.85 -17.93 -42.56
CA SER A 197 -5.75 -16.81 -42.85
C SER A 197 -5.44 -15.57 -42.01
N SER A 198 -5.86 -14.40 -42.49
CA SER A 198 -5.85 -13.16 -41.70
C SER A 198 -6.72 -13.28 -40.45
N THR A 199 -7.77 -14.10 -40.47
CA THR A 199 -8.64 -14.34 -39.32
C THR A 199 -7.91 -15.05 -38.19
N ALA A 200 -7.08 -16.06 -38.51
CA ALA A 200 -6.22 -16.71 -37.52
C ALA A 200 -5.16 -15.76 -36.97
N SER A 201 -4.56 -14.93 -37.84
CA SER A 201 -3.64 -13.88 -37.41
C SER A 201 -4.31 -12.92 -36.41
N SER A 202 -5.53 -12.44 -36.71
CA SER A 202 -6.29 -11.58 -35.80
C SER A 202 -6.66 -12.28 -34.50
N ALA A 203 -7.08 -13.54 -34.55
CA ALA A 203 -7.44 -14.31 -33.35
C ALA A 203 -6.23 -14.51 -32.42
N LEU A 204 -5.06 -14.85 -32.98
CA LEU A 204 -3.81 -14.95 -32.22
C LEU A 204 -3.38 -13.59 -31.68
N GLN A 205 -3.53 -12.50 -32.44
CA GLN A 205 -3.22 -11.16 -31.96
C GLN A 205 -4.10 -10.75 -30.77
N SER A 206 -5.42 -10.95 -30.89
CA SER A 206 -6.38 -10.71 -29.81
C SER A 206 -6.05 -11.52 -28.57
N LEU A 207 -5.65 -12.79 -28.72
CA LEU A 207 -5.23 -13.62 -27.60
C LEU A 207 -4.07 -13.00 -26.80
N PHE A 208 -3.06 -12.43 -27.47
CA PHE A 208 -1.97 -11.76 -26.77
C PHE A 208 -2.43 -10.48 -26.08
N VAL A 209 -3.21 -9.64 -26.76
CA VAL A 209 -3.74 -8.40 -26.16
C VAL A 209 -4.62 -8.72 -24.96
N ASP A 210 -5.50 -9.72 -25.08
CA ASP A 210 -6.44 -10.11 -24.03
C ASP A 210 -5.74 -10.70 -22.81
N LEU A 211 -4.58 -11.34 -22.95
CA LEU A 211 -3.88 -12.01 -21.84
C LEU A 211 -2.70 -11.22 -21.27
N THR A 212 -2.03 -10.44 -22.11
CA THR A 212 -0.80 -9.71 -21.75
C THR A 212 -0.98 -8.21 -21.77
N GLY A 213 -2.03 -7.69 -22.41
CA GLY A 213 -2.23 -6.27 -22.68
C GLY A 213 -1.45 -5.74 -23.89
N ASP A 214 -0.54 -6.55 -24.46
CA ASP A 214 0.38 -6.15 -25.50
C ASP A 214 0.17 -6.92 -26.81
N GLU A 215 0.56 -6.27 -27.91
CA GLU A 215 0.59 -6.91 -29.22
C GLU A 215 1.82 -7.81 -29.38
N ALA A 216 1.61 -9.05 -29.81
CA ALA A 216 2.71 -9.92 -30.24
C ALA A 216 3.34 -9.45 -31.57
N SER A 217 4.62 -9.78 -31.75
CA SER A 217 5.33 -9.49 -33.00
C SER A 217 4.79 -10.34 -34.16
N SER A 218 4.86 -9.80 -35.38
CA SER A 218 4.44 -10.51 -36.60
C SER A 218 5.14 -11.87 -36.77
N ARG A 219 6.36 -12.02 -36.25
CA ARG A 219 7.11 -13.28 -36.22
C ARG A 219 6.43 -14.31 -35.30
N VAL A 220 6.09 -13.93 -34.07
CA VAL A 220 5.40 -14.79 -33.11
C VAL A 220 4.05 -15.24 -33.67
N ILE A 221 3.30 -14.31 -34.28
CA ILE A 221 2.03 -14.64 -34.94
C ILE A 221 2.22 -15.64 -36.10
N SER A 222 3.19 -15.40 -36.99
CA SER A 222 3.48 -16.30 -38.11
C SER A 222 3.90 -17.69 -37.66
N GLN A 223 4.65 -17.78 -36.55
CA GLN A 223 5.00 -19.06 -35.92
C GLN A 223 3.77 -19.78 -35.36
N GLY A 224 2.87 -19.06 -34.68
CA GLY A 224 1.61 -19.61 -34.16
C GLY A 224 0.73 -20.15 -35.28
N GLN A 225 0.60 -19.42 -36.40
CA GLN A 225 -0.10 -19.88 -37.59
C GLN A 225 0.52 -21.16 -38.18
N SER A 226 1.85 -21.28 -38.15
CA SER A 226 2.55 -22.48 -38.61
C SER A 226 2.25 -23.68 -37.70
N MET A 227 2.10 -23.46 -36.39
CA MET A 227 1.74 -24.50 -35.42
C MET A 227 0.29 -24.94 -35.56
N LEU A 228 -0.64 -24.00 -35.74
CA LEU A 228 -2.03 -24.31 -36.07
C LEU A 228 -2.13 -25.15 -37.36
N ALA A 229 -1.35 -24.81 -38.40
CA ALA A 229 -1.30 -25.59 -39.64
C ALA A 229 -0.68 -27.00 -39.43
N ALA A 230 0.26 -27.13 -38.48
CA ALA A 230 0.87 -28.41 -38.11
C ALA A 230 -0.05 -29.30 -37.26
N GLY A 231 -1.12 -28.75 -36.68
CA GLY A 231 -2.13 -29.49 -35.92
C GLY A 231 -2.21 -29.13 -34.44
N ASP A 232 -1.44 -28.14 -33.96
CA ASP A 232 -1.71 -27.54 -32.65
C ASP A 232 -3.07 -26.83 -32.67
N THR A 233 -3.66 -26.66 -31.48
CA THR A 233 -4.98 -26.04 -31.34
C THR A 233 -4.86 -24.64 -30.75
N PHE A 234 -5.85 -23.79 -31.02
CA PHE A 234 -5.97 -22.48 -30.40
C PHE A 234 -5.96 -22.57 -28.87
N ALA A 235 -6.55 -23.63 -28.30
CA ALA A 235 -6.53 -23.90 -26.86
C ALA A 235 -5.12 -24.21 -26.32
N SER A 236 -4.33 -25.02 -27.04
CA SER A 236 -2.94 -25.31 -26.63
C SER A 236 -2.04 -24.07 -26.78
N LEU A 237 -2.25 -23.28 -27.84
CA LEU A 237 -1.55 -22.00 -27.98
C LEU A 237 -1.98 -20.98 -26.92
N LYS A 238 -3.27 -20.90 -26.55
CA LYS A 238 -3.74 -20.11 -25.40
C LYS A 238 -2.98 -20.47 -24.12
N GLN A 239 -2.78 -21.76 -23.87
CA GLN A 239 -2.00 -22.22 -22.70
C GLN A 239 -0.55 -21.69 -22.73
N ASP A 240 0.13 -21.74 -23.88
CA ASP A 240 1.49 -21.18 -24.01
C ASP A 240 1.54 -19.68 -23.69
N VAL A 241 0.56 -18.90 -24.18
CA VAL A 241 0.50 -17.46 -23.88
C VAL A 241 0.23 -17.23 -22.40
N VAL A 242 -0.71 -17.94 -21.78
CA VAL A 242 -1.05 -17.78 -20.36
C VAL A 242 0.15 -18.07 -19.45
N TYR A 243 0.92 -19.12 -19.74
CA TYR A 243 2.11 -19.47 -18.95
C TYR A 243 3.40 -18.76 -19.38
N SER A 244 3.31 -17.83 -20.34
CA SER A 244 4.43 -17.00 -20.75
C SER A 244 4.81 -15.97 -19.68
N GLN A 245 6.07 -15.52 -19.71
CA GLN A 245 6.55 -14.46 -18.81
C GLN A 245 5.74 -13.16 -18.98
N GLY A 246 5.33 -12.80 -20.20
CA GLY A 246 4.54 -11.59 -20.46
C GLY A 246 3.22 -11.56 -19.69
N THR A 247 2.52 -12.70 -19.60
CA THR A 247 1.29 -12.79 -18.79
C THR A 247 1.58 -12.67 -17.29
N ALA A 248 2.69 -13.23 -16.78
CA ALA A 248 3.07 -13.01 -15.38
C ALA A 248 3.35 -11.53 -15.12
N ASP A 249 4.15 -10.90 -15.98
CA ASP A 249 4.54 -9.50 -15.84
C ASP A 249 3.30 -8.59 -15.88
N ALA A 250 2.33 -8.87 -16.75
CA ALA A 250 1.07 -8.13 -16.80
C ALA A 250 0.24 -8.26 -15.52
N ILE A 251 0.15 -9.47 -14.94
CA ILE A 251 -0.54 -9.70 -13.67
C ILE A 251 0.18 -8.98 -12.52
N ILE A 252 1.51 -9.12 -12.44
CA ILE A 252 2.35 -8.46 -11.43
C ILE A 252 2.20 -6.94 -11.52
N ALA A 253 2.27 -6.40 -12.74
CA ALA A 253 2.10 -4.98 -13.00
C ALA A 253 0.73 -4.49 -12.56
N ALA A 254 -0.35 -5.25 -12.81
CA ALA A 254 -1.68 -4.87 -12.35
C ALA A 254 -1.79 -4.82 -10.81
N TYR A 255 -1.20 -5.78 -10.07
CA TYR A 255 -1.19 -5.73 -8.61
C TYR A 255 -0.46 -4.48 -8.09
N ALA A 256 0.70 -4.17 -8.65
CA ALA A 256 1.47 -3.00 -8.25
C ALA A 256 0.77 -1.69 -8.65
N ASP A 257 0.29 -1.61 -9.89
CA ASP A 257 -0.29 -0.40 -10.47
C ASP A 257 -1.70 -0.11 -9.95
N LYS A 258 -2.50 -1.15 -9.62
CA LYS A 258 -3.90 -0.94 -9.21
C LYS A 258 -4.10 -0.92 -7.71
N VAL A 259 -3.37 -1.74 -6.96
CA VAL A 259 -3.58 -1.86 -5.51
C VAL A 259 -2.30 -1.69 -4.69
N GLY A 260 -1.19 -1.31 -5.31
CA GLY A 260 0.07 -1.05 -4.60
C GLY A 260 0.72 -2.29 -4.00
N VAL A 261 0.31 -3.49 -4.42
CA VAL A 261 0.80 -4.76 -3.84
C VAL A 261 1.94 -5.31 -4.69
N THR A 262 3.04 -5.68 -4.04
CA THR A 262 4.15 -6.38 -4.69
C THR A 262 3.90 -7.88 -4.68
N VAL A 263 3.79 -8.49 -5.86
CA VAL A 263 3.74 -9.95 -6.05
C VAL A 263 4.88 -10.38 -6.98
N THR A 264 5.24 -11.65 -6.94
CA THR A 264 6.27 -12.25 -7.80
C THR A 264 5.65 -13.29 -8.74
N ALA A 265 6.39 -13.70 -9.77
CA ALA A 265 5.91 -14.70 -10.74
C ALA A 265 5.57 -16.06 -10.09
N ASP A 266 6.19 -16.38 -8.96
CA ASP A 266 5.98 -17.61 -8.19
C ASP A 266 4.85 -17.49 -7.14
N SER A 267 4.19 -16.33 -7.05
CA SER A 267 3.12 -16.11 -6.08
C SER A 267 1.86 -16.90 -6.44
N ASP A 268 1.17 -17.44 -5.43
CA ASP A 268 -0.07 -18.21 -5.60
C ASP A 268 -1.16 -17.42 -6.33
N GLN A 269 -1.18 -16.09 -6.13
CA GLN A 269 -2.06 -15.16 -6.85
C GLN A 269 -1.84 -15.24 -8.36
N VAL A 270 -0.58 -15.17 -8.82
CA VAL A 270 -0.23 -15.24 -10.25
C VAL A 270 -0.58 -16.61 -10.81
N ALA A 271 -0.28 -17.68 -10.08
CA ALA A 271 -0.63 -19.04 -10.50
C ALA A 271 -2.15 -19.24 -10.63
N SER A 272 -2.92 -18.72 -9.67
CA SER A 272 -4.38 -18.83 -9.66
C SER A 272 -5.04 -18.08 -10.82
N TRP A 273 -4.58 -16.86 -11.11
CA TRP A 273 -5.09 -16.09 -12.24
C TRP A 273 -4.74 -16.72 -13.58
N ARG A 274 -3.53 -17.25 -13.74
CA ARG A 274 -3.18 -18.03 -14.93
C ARG A 274 -4.06 -19.26 -15.09
N ALA A 275 -4.30 -20.01 -14.01
CA ALA A 275 -5.21 -21.16 -14.07
C ALA A 275 -6.65 -20.75 -14.45
N ALA A 276 -7.12 -19.61 -13.95
CA ALA A 276 -8.42 -19.04 -14.32
C ALA A 276 -8.46 -18.62 -15.81
N MET A 277 -7.40 -18.00 -16.33
CA MET A 277 -7.30 -17.63 -17.76
C MET A 277 -7.30 -18.85 -18.69
N VAL A 278 -6.75 -20.00 -18.27
CA VAL A 278 -6.83 -21.24 -19.05
C VAL A 278 -8.24 -21.85 -19.00
N SER A 279 -8.78 -22.00 -17.79
CA SER A 279 -10.01 -22.76 -17.55
C SER A 279 -11.31 -21.98 -17.80
N SER A 280 -11.22 -20.66 -17.84
CA SER A 280 -12.32 -19.72 -18.05
C SER A 280 -11.92 -18.69 -19.13
N ASP A 281 -12.88 -18.01 -19.74
CA ASP A 281 -12.61 -16.91 -20.67
C ASP A 281 -12.26 -15.60 -19.92
N VAL A 282 -11.38 -15.71 -18.92
CA VAL A 282 -10.83 -14.57 -18.18
C VAL A 282 -9.74 -13.93 -19.03
N THR A 283 -9.80 -12.61 -19.14
CA THR A 283 -8.84 -11.75 -19.80
C THR A 283 -8.13 -10.90 -18.75
N LEU A 284 -7.05 -10.23 -19.12
CA LEU A 284 -6.37 -9.26 -18.28
C LEU A 284 -7.33 -8.14 -17.85
N ASP A 285 -8.20 -7.67 -18.74
CA ASP A 285 -9.22 -6.66 -18.43
C ASP A 285 -10.20 -7.15 -17.36
N SER A 286 -10.79 -8.34 -17.53
CA SER A 286 -11.72 -8.87 -16.53
C SER A 286 -11.03 -9.23 -15.21
N PHE A 287 -9.75 -9.57 -15.24
CA PHE A 287 -8.92 -9.68 -14.04
C PHE A 287 -8.73 -8.32 -13.36
N VAL A 288 -8.35 -7.27 -14.08
CA VAL A 288 -8.19 -5.91 -13.54
C VAL A 288 -9.50 -5.44 -12.90
N GLN A 289 -10.64 -5.63 -13.57
CA GLN A 289 -11.96 -5.30 -13.02
C GLN A 289 -12.25 -6.02 -11.71
N GLN A 290 -11.91 -7.31 -11.61
CA GLN A 290 -12.09 -8.08 -10.38
C GLN A 290 -11.11 -7.67 -9.28
N LEU A 291 -9.87 -7.35 -9.64
CA LEU A 291 -8.85 -6.91 -8.71
C LEU A 291 -9.23 -5.57 -8.07
N THR A 292 -9.64 -4.59 -8.87
CA THR A 292 -9.94 -3.23 -8.39
C THR A 292 -11.23 -3.13 -7.58
N HIS A 293 -12.12 -4.12 -7.65
CA HIS A 293 -13.36 -4.20 -6.86
C HIS A 293 -13.32 -5.33 -5.81
N SER A 294 -12.11 -5.78 -5.46
CA SER A 294 -11.92 -6.82 -4.44
C SER A 294 -11.79 -6.22 -3.05
N ASP A 295 -11.99 -7.05 -2.02
CA ASP A 295 -11.71 -6.67 -0.62
C ASP A 295 -10.27 -6.16 -0.43
N LEU A 296 -9.32 -6.65 -1.24
CA LEU A 296 -7.94 -6.18 -1.23
C LEU A 296 -7.84 -4.71 -1.69
N ALA A 297 -8.53 -4.34 -2.77
CA ALA A 297 -8.55 -2.96 -3.26
C ALA A 297 -9.25 -2.03 -2.27
N SER A 298 -10.42 -2.43 -1.77
CA SER A 298 -11.14 -1.72 -0.71
C SER A 298 -10.27 -1.49 0.54
N SER A 299 -9.50 -2.50 0.98
CA SER A 299 -8.55 -2.35 2.09
C SER A 299 -7.42 -1.39 1.75
N ALA A 300 -6.78 -1.54 0.58
CA ALA A 300 -5.67 -0.68 0.17
C ALA A 300 -6.08 0.79 0.08
N ILE A 301 -7.28 1.07 -0.44
CA ILE A 301 -7.84 2.43 -0.49
C ILE A 301 -8.05 2.96 0.94
N SER A 302 -8.68 2.17 1.81
CA SER A 302 -8.93 2.55 3.21
C SER A 302 -7.63 2.83 3.96
N ASP A 303 -6.61 2.00 3.75
CA ASP A 303 -5.29 2.14 4.36
C ASP A 303 -4.60 3.44 3.93
N VAL A 304 -4.74 3.86 2.68
CA VAL A 304 -4.19 5.15 2.21
C VAL A 304 -4.86 6.33 2.91
N TYR A 305 -6.20 6.35 3.02
CA TYR A 305 -6.88 7.42 3.76
C TYR A 305 -6.46 7.45 5.22
N GLN A 306 -6.38 6.29 5.87
CA GLN A 306 -5.98 6.20 7.27
C GLN A 306 -4.54 6.64 7.48
N GLN A 307 -3.61 6.24 6.60
CA GLN A 307 -2.19 6.55 6.76
C GLN A 307 -1.85 8.00 6.38
N LYS A 308 -2.52 8.56 5.38
CA LYS A 308 -2.16 9.87 4.80
C LYS A 308 -2.97 11.04 5.33
N ALA A 309 -4.19 10.78 5.81
CA ALA A 309 -5.11 11.81 6.28
C ALA A 309 -5.70 11.53 7.68
N ASP A 310 -5.41 10.39 8.30
CA ASP A 310 -6.00 9.95 9.58
C ASP A 310 -7.55 9.96 9.55
N VAL A 311 -8.11 9.54 8.40
CA VAL A 311 -9.57 9.49 8.17
C VAL A 311 -9.98 8.09 7.78
N THR A 312 -11.10 7.63 8.33
CA THR A 312 -11.76 6.40 7.86
C THR A 312 -12.49 6.67 6.55
N ALA A 313 -12.04 6.02 5.47
CA ALA A 313 -12.69 6.09 4.16
C ALA A 313 -14.13 5.57 4.23
N TRP A 314 -15.08 6.32 3.65
CA TRP A 314 -16.47 5.87 3.56
C TRP A 314 -16.74 5.21 2.20
N GLN A 315 -17.84 4.45 2.11
CA GLN A 315 -18.08 3.54 0.98
C GLN A 315 -18.05 4.20 -0.40
N GLY A 316 -18.56 5.42 -0.56
CA GLY A 316 -18.54 6.08 -1.86
C GLY A 316 -17.18 6.67 -2.23
N GLN A 317 -16.30 7.00 -1.27
CA GLN A 317 -14.89 7.28 -1.56
C GLN A 317 -14.20 6.00 -2.07
N ILE A 318 -14.48 4.87 -1.41
CA ILE A 318 -13.93 3.57 -1.83
C ILE A 318 -14.37 3.27 -3.26
N SER A 319 -15.68 3.24 -3.53
CA SER A 319 -16.20 2.91 -4.86
C SER A 319 -15.74 3.88 -5.95
N TYR A 320 -15.60 5.17 -5.65
CA TYR A 320 -15.03 6.14 -6.59
C TYR A 320 -13.59 5.76 -7.00
N TRP A 321 -12.76 5.37 -6.03
CA TRP A 321 -11.37 5.00 -6.30
C TRP A 321 -11.25 3.62 -6.97
N GLU A 322 -12.11 2.67 -6.61
CA GLU A 322 -12.22 1.38 -7.31
C GLU A 322 -12.52 1.58 -8.81
N ASP A 323 -13.51 2.42 -9.15
CA ASP A 323 -13.86 2.78 -10.52
C ASP A 323 -12.71 3.51 -11.24
N TYR A 324 -12.04 4.44 -10.55
CA TYR A 324 -10.90 5.17 -11.09
C TYR A 324 -9.75 4.22 -11.47
N LEU A 325 -9.41 3.28 -10.59
CA LEU A 325 -8.35 2.30 -10.82
C LEU A 325 -8.73 1.31 -11.93
N ALA A 326 -10.01 0.92 -12.00
CA ALA A 326 -10.55 0.04 -13.02
C ALA A 326 -10.51 0.64 -14.44
N THR A 327 -10.65 1.97 -14.57
CA THR A 327 -10.80 2.67 -15.84
C THR A 327 -9.50 3.28 -16.39
N GLY A 328 -8.36 2.92 -15.80
CA GLY A 328 -7.02 3.32 -16.27
C GLY A 328 -6.25 4.21 -15.32
N GLY A 329 -6.82 4.59 -14.18
CA GLY A 329 -6.09 5.20 -13.07
C GLY A 329 -5.05 4.25 -12.48
N ASN A 330 -4.09 4.80 -11.72
CA ASN A 330 -3.10 4.01 -11.00
C ASN A 330 -3.01 4.41 -9.52
N TYR A 331 -2.51 3.48 -8.72
CA TYR A 331 -2.39 3.55 -7.27
C TYR A 331 -1.50 4.71 -6.84
N ASN A 332 -0.40 4.97 -7.54
CA ASN A 332 0.50 6.08 -7.18
C ASN A 332 -0.17 7.44 -7.37
N ALA A 333 -0.94 7.63 -8.44
CA ALA A 333 -1.70 8.86 -8.66
C ALA A 333 -2.82 9.03 -7.62
N PHE A 334 -3.47 7.92 -7.22
CA PHE A 334 -4.41 7.91 -6.11
C PHE A 334 -3.73 8.35 -4.80
N VAL A 335 -2.61 7.74 -4.41
CA VAL A 335 -1.83 8.11 -3.21
C VAL A 335 -1.43 9.57 -3.24
N GLN A 336 -0.95 10.08 -4.38
CA GLN A 336 -0.61 11.50 -4.55
C GLN A 336 -1.81 12.41 -4.33
N THR A 337 -2.98 12.02 -4.86
CA THR A 337 -4.21 12.81 -4.72
C THR A 337 -4.65 12.90 -3.25
N ILE A 338 -4.58 11.79 -2.50
CA ILE A 338 -4.91 11.82 -1.07
C ILE A 338 -3.87 12.61 -0.28
N SER A 339 -2.58 12.43 -0.58
CA SER A 339 -1.47 13.07 0.16
C SER A 339 -1.41 14.59 -0.02
N SER A 340 -2.02 15.13 -1.08
CA SER A 340 -2.13 16.58 -1.38
C SER A 340 -3.58 17.08 -1.37
N GLY A 341 -4.50 16.23 -0.90
CA GLY A 341 -5.92 16.54 -0.81
C GLY A 341 -6.23 17.43 0.39
N VAL A 342 -7.47 17.93 0.43
CA VAL A 342 -7.94 18.79 1.53
C VAL A 342 -7.85 18.08 2.88
N GLU A 343 -8.14 16.77 2.94
CA GLU A 343 -8.07 16.02 4.19
C GLU A 343 -6.64 15.92 4.75
N ALA A 344 -5.63 15.75 3.88
CA ALA A 344 -4.22 15.73 4.30
C ALA A 344 -3.74 17.14 4.72
N GLN A 345 -4.15 18.19 4.00
CA GLN A 345 -3.85 19.57 4.37
C GLN A 345 -4.45 19.93 5.73
N ASP A 346 -5.72 19.58 5.96
CA ASP A 346 -6.40 19.81 7.23
C ASP A 346 -5.72 19.07 8.39
N LEU A 347 -5.28 17.82 8.17
CA LEU A 347 -4.51 17.05 9.14
C LEU A 347 -3.18 17.75 9.50
N ILE A 348 -2.43 18.25 8.50
CA ILE A 348 -1.17 18.96 8.71
C ILE A 348 -1.41 20.21 9.56
N VAL A 349 -2.36 21.05 9.17
CA VAL A 349 -2.69 22.29 9.89
C VAL A 349 -3.11 21.99 11.33
N GLN A 350 -4.05 21.07 11.53
CA GLN A 350 -4.52 20.70 12.87
C GLN A 350 -3.40 20.12 13.74
N THR A 351 -2.42 19.43 13.16
CA THR A 351 -1.28 18.90 13.91
C THR A 351 -0.38 20.01 14.43
N TYR A 352 -0.04 20.99 13.59
CA TYR A 352 0.73 22.15 14.00
C TYR A 352 -0.01 23.02 15.02
N GLU A 353 -1.30 23.26 14.82
CA GLU A 353 -2.12 24.03 15.77
C GLU A 353 -2.23 23.31 17.12
N ARG A 354 -2.46 21.99 17.12
CA ARG A 354 -2.58 21.20 18.35
C ARG A 354 -1.28 21.15 19.15
N ILE A 355 -0.15 20.92 18.48
CA ILE A 355 1.14 20.65 19.13
C ILE A 355 1.87 21.95 19.45
N ALA A 356 1.96 22.85 18.47
CA ALA A 356 2.84 23.99 18.49
C ALA A 356 2.10 25.34 18.57
N ASP A 357 0.76 25.33 18.61
CA ASP A 357 -0.09 26.53 18.66
C ASP A 357 0.23 27.54 17.55
N VAL A 358 0.56 27.02 16.36
CA VAL A 358 0.90 27.82 15.18
C VAL A 358 0.17 27.32 13.95
N THR A 359 -0.20 28.25 13.07
CA THR A 359 -0.60 27.89 11.70
C THR A 359 0.67 27.64 10.87
N PRO A 360 0.82 26.47 10.24
CA PRO A 360 2.00 26.18 9.42
C PRO A 360 2.03 27.08 8.19
N ALA A 361 3.23 27.43 7.75
CA ALA A 361 3.41 28.16 6.50
C ALA A 361 3.17 27.25 5.29
N ASP A 362 2.77 27.83 4.14
CA ASP A 362 2.49 27.09 2.91
C ASP A 362 3.61 26.11 2.51
N TYR A 363 4.88 26.50 2.68
CA TYR A 363 6.01 25.64 2.34
C TYR A 363 6.12 24.41 3.25
N GLN A 364 5.68 24.50 4.51
CA GLN A 364 5.64 23.37 5.43
C GLN A 364 4.53 22.40 5.01
N VAL A 365 3.36 22.93 4.64
CA VAL A 365 2.25 22.13 4.09
C VAL A 365 2.72 21.40 2.82
N THR A 366 3.26 22.10 1.83
CA THR A 366 3.74 21.48 0.58
C THR A 366 4.88 20.48 0.79
N SER A 367 5.77 20.74 1.76
CA SER A 367 6.80 19.78 2.14
C SER A 367 6.18 18.49 2.67
N TRP A 368 5.18 18.60 3.55
CA TRP A 368 4.48 17.45 4.10
C TRP A 368 3.67 16.69 3.05
N GLU A 369 2.97 17.38 2.14
CA GLU A 369 2.29 16.74 1.01
C GLU A 369 3.25 15.87 0.18
N SER A 370 4.46 16.37 -0.07
CA SER A 370 5.50 15.66 -0.81
C SER A 370 6.04 14.45 -0.03
N SER A 371 6.22 14.61 1.28
CA SER A 371 6.64 13.55 2.21
C SER A 371 5.61 12.42 2.28
N LEU A 372 4.33 12.77 2.48
CA LEU A 372 3.21 11.83 2.53
C LEU A 372 3.08 11.06 1.22
N ALA A 373 3.22 11.74 0.08
CA ALA A 373 3.20 11.11 -1.24
C ALA A 373 4.40 10.16 -1.48
N SER A 374 5.53 10.41 -0.83
CA SER A 374 6.78 9.64 -1.01
C SER A 374 6.90 8.44 -0.07
N GLY A 375 6.07 8.36 0.97
CA GLY A 375 6.04 7.20 1.86
C GLY A 375 5.64 7.52 3.29
N ASP A 376 5.87 8.74 3.76
CA ASP A 376 5.59 9.14 5.15
C ASP A 376 4.09 9.03 5.45
N ASN A 377 3.75 8.80 6.71
CA ASN A 377 2.37 8.73 7.18
C ASN A 377 2.11 9.81 8.24
N TYR A 378 0.86 9.90 8.71
CA TYR A 378 0.48 10.91 9.69
C TYR A 378 1.19 10.78 11.04
N GLN A 379 1.65 9.57 11.42
CA GLN A 379 2.47 9.40 12.63
C GLN A 379 3.85 10.02 12.44
N ASP A 380 4.44 9.91 11.24
CA ASP A 380 5.72 10.58 10.93
C ASP A 380 5.58 12.12 11.03
N LEU A 381 4.44 12.65 10.58
CA LEU A 381 4.06 14.06 10.77
C LEU A 381 3.99 14.42 12.25
N ILE A 382 3.23 13.67 13.07
CA ILE A 382 3.11 13.91 14.50
C ILE A 382 4.48 13.89 15.17
N GLN A 383 5.31 12.88 14.89
CA GLN A 383 6.64 12.74 15.47
C GLN A 383 7.54 13.92 15.13
N CYS A 384 7.55 14.33 13.86
CA CYS A 384 8.40 15.42 13.40
C CYS A 384 7.97 16.78 13.95
N VAL A 385 6.66 17.07 14.00
CA VAL A 385 6.15 18.31 14.59
C VAL A 385 6.38 18.34 16.10
N SER A 386 6.18 17.21 16.79
CA SER A 386 6.38 17.11 18.25
C SER A 386 7.81 17.41 18.69
N HIS A 387 8.81 16.99 17.89
CA HIS A 387 10.24 17.22 18.15
C HIS A 387 10.81 18.38 17.32
N GLY A 388 9.93 19.20 16.74
CA GLY A 388 10.28 20.33 15.90
C GLY A 388 10.71 21.56 16.71
N ALA A 389 11.36 22.50 16.04
CA ALA A 389 11.81 23.74 16.67
C ALA A 389 10.63 24.58 17.21
N GLU A 390 9.49 24.54 16.53
CA GLU A 390 8.27 25.23 16.95
C GLU A 390 7.70 24.67 18.26
N ALA A 391 7.67 23.34 18.42
CA ALA A 391 7.23 22.70 19.65
C ALA A 391 8.18 23.02 20.82
N GLN A 392 9.50 22.96 20.58
CA GLN A 392 10.51 23.34 21.59
C GLN A 392 10.36 24.79 22.03
N ALA A 393 10.19 25.71 21.09
CA ALA A 393 9.99 27.13 21.37
C ALA A 393 8.70 27.37 22.16
N LEU A 394 7.62 26.67 21.82
CA LEU A 394 6.36 26.74 22.56
C LEU A 394 6.53 26.26 24.00
N ILE A 395 7.14 25.09 24.22
CA ILE A 395 7.37 24.54 25.57
C ILE A 395 8.15 25.55 26.41
N GLN A 396 9.25 26.08 25.85
CA GLN A 396 10.07 27.08 26.52
C GLN A 396 9.27 28.34 26.88
N SER A 397 8.43 28.83 25.96
CA SER A 397 7.58 30.00 26.17
C SER A 397 6.57 29.76 27.28
N VAL A 398 5.91 28.61 27.32
CA VAL A 398 4.91 28.32 28.35
C VAL A 398 5.53 28.26 29.74
N TYR A 399 6.69 27.62 29.91
CA TYR A 399 7.38 27.62 31.21
C TYR A 399 7.78 29.03 31.67
N LEU A 400 8.25 29.88 30.75
CA LEU A 400 8.56 31.28 31.06
C LEU A 400 7.30 32.07 31.40
N ASP A 401 6.28 32.01 30.56
CA ASP A 401 5.05 32.79 30.70
C ASP A 401 4.25 32.39 31.94
N LYS A 402 4.31 31.14 32.39
CA LYS A 402 3.50 30.62 33.51
C LYS A 402 4.24 30.61 34.84
N ALA A 403 5.57 30.52 34.84
CA ALA A 403 6.33 30.30 36.06
C ALA A 403 7.67 31.07 36.14
N ASP A 404 7.93 32.01 35.23
CA ASP A 404 9.25 32.68 35.07
C ASP A 404 10.42 31.69 35.11
N PHE A 405 10.20 30.53 34.48
CA PHE A 405 11.11 29.39 34.57
C PHE A 405 11.64 29.02 33.19
N THR A 406 12.95 28.80 33.10
CA THR A 406 13.54 28.26 31.87
C THR A 406 13.46 26.73 31.90
N ALA A 407 12.61 26.14 31.06
CA ALA A 407 12.52 24.69 30.88
C ALA A 407 13.90 24.05 30.61
N SER A 408 14.15 22.91 31.25
CA SER A 408 15.34 22.09 31.01
C SER A 408 15.14 21.17 29.80
N ASP A 409 16.24 20.71 29.21
CA ASP A 409 16.21 19.73 28.10
C ASP A 409 15.38 18.47 28.45
N TYR A 410 15.41 18.03 29.71
CA TYR A 410 14.61 16.89 30.17
C TYR A 410 13.11 17.17 30.14
N GLN A 411 12.69 18.36 30.57
CA GLN A 411 11.28 18.78 30.52
C GLN A 411 10.83 18.95 29.07
N ILE A 412 11.67 19.55 28.22
CA ILE A 412 11.40 19.71 26.79
C ILE A 412 11.20 18.33 26.16
N THR A 413 12.18 17.42 26.29
CA THR A 413 12.09 16.06 25.73
C THR A 413 10.85 15.32 26.24
N GLY A 414 10.54 15.42 27.53
CA GLY A 414 9.35 14.79 28.11
C GLY A 414 8.04 15.30 27.51
N TRP A 415 7.97 16.59 27.15
CA TRP A 415 6.82 17.17 26.46
C TRP A 415 6.78 16.80 24.98
N GLU A 416 7.91 16.77 24.27
CA GLU A 416 7.98 16.29 22.89
C GLU A 416 7.44 14.85 22.78
N ASP A 417 7.88 13.95 23.68
CA ASP A 417 7.36 12.59 23.79
C ASP A 417 5.85 12.56 24.10
N SER A 418 5.38 13.46 24.98
CA SER A 418 3.97 13.55 25.36
C SER A 418 3.09 14.04 24.21
N PHE A 419 3.57 14.99 23.40
CA PHE A 419 2.90 15.47 22.20
C PHE A 419 2.82 14.38 21.12
N ALA A 420 3.90 13.63 20.96
CA ALA A 420 3.97 12.49 20.06
C ALA A 420 2.99 11.36 20.47
N ALA A 421 2.72 11.23 21.77
CA ALA A 421 1.73 10.31 22.32
C ALA A 421 0.27 10.84 22.28
N GLY A 422 0.04 12.07 21.82
CA GLY A 422 -1.29 12.65 21.60
C GLY A 422 -1.67 13.83 22.49
N SER A 423 -0.80 14.25 23.44
CA SER A 423 -1.04 15.48 24.21
C SER A 423 -0.95 16.71 23.30
N GLY A 424 -1.58 17.81 23.68
CA GLY A 424 -1.51 19.08 22.95
C GLY A 424 -1.06 20.26 23.80
N TYR A 425 -0.99 21.42 23.17
CA TYR A 425 -0.62 22.69 23.81
C TYR A 425 -1.45 22.99 25.09
N GLN A 426 -2.75 22.69 25.08
CA GLN A 426 -3.60 22.91 26.25
C GLN A 426 -3.20 22.01 27.44
N ASP A 427 -2.77 20.77 27.19
CA ASP A 427 -2.28 19.89 28.25
C ASP A 427 -0.98 20.42 28.87
N LEU A 428 -0.10 20.98 28.03
CA LEU A 428 1.11 21.68 28.47
C LEU A 428 0.78 22.88 29.37
N ILE A 429 -0.14 23.75 28.96
CA ILE A 429 -0.56 24.90 29.78
C ILE A 429 -1.07 24.43 31.15
N GLN A 430 -1.99 23.46 31.17
CA GLN A 430 -2.59 22.98 32.40
C GLN A 430 -1.53 22.39 33.33
N CYS A 431 -0.66 21.53 32.81
CA CYS A 431 0.35 20.85 33.61
C CYS A 431 1.42 21.80 34.16
N VAL A 432 1.90 22.76 33.37
CA VAL A 432 2.87 23.75 33.83
C VAL A 432 2.24 24.71 34.85
N SER A 433 1.00 25.16 34.62
CA SER A 433 0.32 26.11 35.51
C SER A 433 0.02 25.51 36.88
N HIS A 434 -0.29 24.21 36.97
CA HIS A 434 -0.44 23.46 38.24
C HIS A 434 0.86 22.75 38.66
N GLY A 435 1.99 23.10 38.04
CA GLY A 435 3.28 22.47 38.25
C GLY A 435 3.99 22.99 39.51
N VAL A 436 5.04 22.27 39.90
CA VAL A 436 5.85 22.64 41.08
C VAL A 436 6.61 23.95 40.86
N GLU A 437 7.00 24.24 39.62
CA GLU A 437 7.67 25.48 39.22
C GLU A 437 6.74 26.69 39.40
N ALA A 438 5.49 26.62 38.92
CA ALA A 438 4.50 27.69 39.07
C ALA A 438 4.17 27.93 40.56
N ALA A 439 3.95 26.88 41.34
CA ALA A 439 3.70 26.99 42.78
C ALA A 439 4.86 27.66 43.53
N ALA A 440 6.10 27.32 43.17
CA ALA A 440 7.31 27.91 43.75
C ALA A 440 7.46 29.39 43.37
N ASP A 441 7.21 29.73 42.11
CA ASP A 441 7.24 31.10 41.61
C ASP A 441 6.20 31.98 42.31
N ILE A 442 4.93 31.57 42.37
CA ILE A 442 3.88 32.27 43.12
C ILE A 442 4.31 32.52 44.57
N THR A 443 4.89 31.51 45.22
CA THR A 443 5.40 31.63 46.59
C THR A 443 6.49 32.69 46.69
N ASN A 444 7.43 32.71 45.76
CA ASN A 444 8.51 33.69 45.71
C ASN A 444 7.97 35.11 45.49
N ILE A 445 6.99 35.31 44.61
CA ILE A 445 6.36 36.62 44.39
C ILE A 445 5.79 37.16 45.70
N TYR A 446 4.99 36.37 46.43
CA TYR A 446 4.44 36.81 47.72
C TYR A 446 5.51 37.13 48.76
N GLN A 447 6.56 36.30 48.85
CA GLN A 447 7.63 36.51 49.82
C GLN A 447 8.48 37.74 49.48
N GLU A 448 8.85 37.91 48.21
CA GLU A 448 9.71 38.99 47.76
C GLU A 448 8.99 40.34 47.77
N LYS A 449 7.75 40.37 47.28
CA LYS A 449 7.01 41.62 47.09
C LYS A 449 6.32 42.10 48.35
N VAL A 450 5.73 41.20 49.14
CA VAL A 450 4.93 41.58 50.32
C VAL A 450 5.37 40.91 51.62
N GLY A 451 6.35 39.99 51.60
CA GLY A 451 6.94 39.42 52.80
C GLY A 451 6.08 38.38 53.51
N ILE A 452 5.09 37.81 52.82
CA ILE A 452 4.20 36.81 53.40
C ILE A 452 4.42 35.45 52.74
N THR A 453 4.18 34.38 53.50
CA THR A 453 4.04 33.04 52.93
C THR A 453 2.59 32.86 52.50
N PRO A 454 2.30 32.67 51.21
CA PRO A 454 0.93 32.48 50.76
C PRO A 454 0.38 31.16 51.29
N LEU A 455 -0.93 31.14 51.54
CA LEU A 455 -1.66 29.93 51.91
C LEU A 455 -1.91 29.07 50.67
N THR A 456 -2.07 27.76 50.87
CA THR A 456 -2.28 26.80 49.77
C THR A 456 -3.42 27.20 48.83
N TYR A 457 -4.54 27.74 49.36
CA TYR A 457 -5.66 28.17 48.51
C TYR A 457 -5.33 29.40 47.64
N GLN A 458 -4.40 30.26 48.07
CA GLN A 458 -3.95 31.41 47.28
C GLN A 458 -3.08 30.93 46.12
N ILE A 459 -2.19 29.96 46.38
CA ILE A 459 -1.39 29.31 45.34
C ILE A 459 -2.32 28.65 44.32
N SER A 460 -3.22 27.76 44.75
CA SER A 460 -4.14 27.08 43.83
C SER A 460 -5.06 28.03 43.06
N SER A 461 -5.50 29.14 43.68
CA SER A 461 -6.26 30.16 42.96
C SER A 461 -5.45 30.81 41.83
N TRP A 462 -4.14 31.01 42.02
CA TRP A 462 -3.28 31.56 40.96
C TRP A 462 -2.95 30.53 39.90
N GLU A 463 -2.71 29.27 40.27
CA GLU A 463 -2.51 28.18 39.31
C GLU A 463 -3.72 28.04 38.36
N ASP A 464 -4.94 28.11 38.88
CA ASP A 464 -6.17 28.12 38.07
C ASP A 464 -6.26 29.33 37.13
N VAL A 465 -5.82 30.50 37.60
CA VAL A 465 -5.80 31.75 36.81
C VAL A 465 -4.75 31.69 35.69
N LEU A 466 -3.60 31.09 35.95
CA LEU A 466 -2.54 30.83 34.96
C LEU A 466 -3.00 29.81 33.91
N ALA A 467 -3.65 28.73 34.35
CA ALA A 467 -4.22 27.69 33.50
C ALA A 467 -5.35 28.24 32.60
N ALA A 468 -6.10 29.24 33.06
CA ALA A 468 -7.11 29.94 32.29
C ALA A 468 -6.55 30.96 31.28
N GLY A 469 -5.22 31.13 31.20
CA GLY A 469 -4.57 31.95 30.19
C GLY A 469 -3.80 33.16 30.72
N SER A 470 -3.78 33.41 32.03
CA SER A 470 -2.96 34.50 32.60
C SER A 470 -1.47 34.20 32.57
N THR A 471 -0.65 35.21 32.80
CA THR A 471 0.82 35.11 32.81
C THR A 471 1.39 35.37 34.21
N HIS A 472 2.64 34.98 34.42
CA HIS A 472 3.46 35.36 35.56
C HIS A 472 3.38 36.87 35.83
N ASP A 473 3.61 37.72 34.82
CA ASP A 473 3.53 39.17 34.96
C ASP A 473 2.17 39.67 35.47
N SER A 474 1.09 38.96 35.10
CA SER A 474 -0.24 39.26 35.60
C SER A 474 -0.35 38.96 37.09
N VAL A 475 0.20 37.84 37.54
CA VAL A 475 0.26 37.48 38.98
C VAL A 475 1.08 38.53 39.74
N VAL A 476 2.26 38.91 39.24
CA VAL A 476 3.09 39.96 39.84
C VAL A 476 2.31 41.27 39.97
N TYR A 477 1.64 41.71 38.91
CA TYR A 477 0.81 42.91 38.93
C TYR A 477 -0.26 42.86 40.03
N TRP A 478 -1.05 41.78 40.07
CA TRP A 478 -2.15 41.68 41.03
C TRP A 478 -1.69 41.52 42.47
N VAL A 479 -0.57 40.82 42.72
CA VAL A 479 0.00 40.72 44.07
C VAL A 479 0.54 42.08 44.52
N THR A 480 1.22 42.81 43.64
CA THR A 480 1.82 44.12 43.96
C THR A 480 0.82 45.26 44.08
N HIS A 481 -0.36 45.15 43.47
CA HIS A 481 -1.48 46.11 43.59
C HIS A 481 -2.63 45.57 44.46
N GLY A 482 -2.36 44.49 45.20
CA GLY A 482 -3.33 43.82 46.06
C GLY A 482 -3.43 44.46 47.45
N GLN A 483 -4.45 44.05 48.20
CA GLN A 483 -4.67 44.52 49.58
C GLN A 483 -3.47 44.20 50.48
N GLU A 484 -2.80 43.06 50.26
CA GLU A 484 -1.62 42.64 51.00
C GLU A 484 -0.43 43.59 50.79
N ALA A 485 -0.19 44.04 49.56
CA ALA A 485 0.87 45.00 49.24
C ALA A 485 0.60 46.37 49.88
N ALA A 486 -0.61 46.91 49.70
CA ALA A 486 -1.02 48.15 50.33
C ALA A 486 -0.91 48.11 51.87
N SER A 487 -1.25 46.97 52.46
CA SER A 487 -1.14 46.74 53.90
C SER A 487 0.31 46.68 54.37
N GLU A 488 1.21 46.02 53.62
CA GLU A 488 2.64 45.97 53.95
C GLU A 488 3.30 47.35 53.86
N VAL A 489 3.02 48.13 52.80
CA VAL A 489 3.51 49.51 52.69
C VAL A 489 3.04 50.36 53.87
N SER A 490 1.75 50.31 54.18
CA SER A 490 1.17 51.04 55.32
C SER A 490 1.80 50.63 56.66
N SER A 491 1.97 49.33 56.86
CA SER A 491 2.62 48.76 58.06
C SER A 491 4.06 49.21 58.18
N ALA A 492 4.83 49.19 57.09
CA ALA A 492 6.23 49.61 57.08
C ALA A 492 6.40 51.09 57.46
N TYR A 493 5.59 51.99 56.87
CA TYR A 493 5.60 53.42 57.22
C TYR A 493 5.22 53.65 58.68
N SER A 494 4.13 53.02 59.15
CA SER A 494 3.69 53.17 60.53
C SER A 494 4.69 52.60 61.53
N ARG A 495 5.37 51.50 61.19
CA ARG A 495 6.36 50.86 62.07
C ARG A 495 7.68 51.64 62.11
N ILE A 496 8.24 51.98 60.95
CA ILE A 496 9.59 52.54 60.85
C ILE A 496 9.58 54.04 61.16
N LEU A 497 8.59 54.78 60.65
CA LEU A 497 8.55 56.24 60.73
C LEU A 497 7.47 56.76 61.70
N GLY A 498 6.55 55.90 62.16
CA GLY A 498 5.43 56.35 63.00
C GLY A 498 4.37 57.14 62.23
N GLU A 499 4.40 57.07 60.89
CA GLU A 499 3.56 57.89 60.02
C GLU A 499 2.42 57.09 59.40
N THR A 500 1.30 57.78 59.14
CA THR A 500 0.25 57.25 58.27
C THR A 500 0.60 57.60 56.83
N VAL A 501 0.76 56.58 55.99
CA VAL A 501 1.09 56.75 54.57
C VAL A 501 -0.13 57.22 53.76
N SER A 502 0.10 58.01 52.72
CA SER A 502 -0.95 58.45 51.80
C SER A 502 -1.26 57.38 50.75
N THR A 503 -2.44 57.43 50.14
CA THR A 503 -2.81 56.54 49.03
C THR A 503 -1.90 56.70 47.81
N ASP A 504 -1.44 57.92 47.54
CA ASP A 504 -0.55 58.21 46.41
C ASP A 504 0.82 57.55 46.64
N THR A 505 1.34 57.64 47.86
CA THR A 505 2.60 56.98 48.25
C THR A 505 2.48 55.45 48.23
N ILE A 506 1.33 54.90 48.61
CA ILE A 506 1.08 53.46 48.45
C ILE A 506 1.17 53.10 46.97
N SER A 507 0.44 53.81 46.10
CA SER A 507 0.44 53.53 44.66
C SER A 507 1.83 53.68 44.03
N ASP A 508 2.63 54.67 44.45
CA ASP A 508 4.02 54.81 44.01
C ASP A 508 4.87 53.59 44.38
N TRP A 509 4.65 53.00 45.56
CA TRP A 509 5.34 51.77 45.97
C TRP A 509 4.82 50.54 45.25
N GLU A 510 3.52 50.40 45.04
CA GLU A 510 2.93 49.29 44.25
C GLU A 510 3.54 49.25 42.84
N ASN A 511 3.63 50.41 42.17
CA ASN A 511 4.29 50.56 40.88
C ASN A 511 5.78 50.19 40.93
N GLN A 512 6.49 50.60 41.98
CA GLN A 512 7.91 50.24 42.14
C GLN A 512 8.09 48.73 42.36
N LEU A 513 7.24 48.10 43.17
CA LEU A 513 7.29 46.66 43.43
C LEU A 513 7.02 45.86 42.14
N GLN A 514 6.05 46.29 41.34
CA GLN A 514 5.80 45.72 40.01
C GLN A 514 7.01 45.89 39.09
N ALA A 515 7.66 47.06 39.10
CA ALA A 515 8.83 47.35 38.28
C ALA A 515 10.12 46.62 38.72
N GLY A 516 10.04 45.75 39.74
CA GLY A 516 11.15 44.92 40.19
C GLY A 516 11.70 45.26 41.57
N SER A 517 11.21 46.30 42.25
CA SER A 517 11.57 46.52 43.65
C SER A 517 11.05 45.37 44.52
N SER A 518 11.74 45.12 45.62
CA SER A 518 11.36 44.14 46.63
C SER A 518 10.93 44.81 47.91
N ARG A 519 10.25 44.05 48.78
CA ARG A 519 9.98 44.46 50.15
C ARG A 519 11.24 44.92 50.88
N THR A 520 12.36 44.21 50.70
CA THR A 520 13.65 44.59 51.31
C THR A 520 14.08 45.99 50.88
N THR A 521 13.83 46.37 49.63
CA THR A 521 14.14 47.70 49.09
C THR A 521 13.25 48.77 49.72
N LEU A 522 11.95 48.50 49.87
CA LEU A 522 11.02 49.35 50.61
C LEU A 522 11.53 49.59 52.04
N LEU A 523 11.82 48.51 52.78
CA LEU A 523 12.29 48.61 54.16
C LEU A 523 13.60 49.38 54.28
N TYR A 524 14.55 49.12 53.38
CA TYR A 524 15.83 49.83 53.34
C TYR A 524 15.64 51.33 53.09
N THR A 525 14.81 51.69 52.10
CA THR A 525 14.53 53.08 51.74
C THR A 525 13.92 53.85 52.90
N LEU A 526 13.01 53.21 53.64
CA LEU A 526 12.40 53.83 54.81
C LEU A 526 13.38 53.94 55.99
N SER A 527 14.17 52.91 56.26
CA SER A 527 15.02 52.88 57.45
C SER A 527 16.34 53.66 57.33
N HIS A 528 16.82 53.89 56.10
CA HIS A 528 18.04 54.66 55.80
C HIS A 528 17.76 56.02 55.13
N GLY A 529 16.48 56.39 55.00
CA GLY A 529 16.08 57.66 54.44
C GLY A 529 16.23 58.83 55.43
N ASP A 530 16.21 60.05 54.90
CA ASP A 530 16.36 61.29 55.69
C ASP A 530 15.37 61.36 56.88
N ALA A 531 14.15 60.84 56.70
CA ALA A 531 13.14 60.81 57.75
C ALA A 531 13.54 59.91 58.94
N ALA A 532 14.07 58.71 58.68
CA ALA A 532 14.56 57.82 59.72
C ALA A 532 15.80 58.39 60.41
N GLN A 533 16.73 58.95 59.64
CA GLN A 533 17.92 59.61 60.20
C GLN A 533 17.56 60.79 61.10
N ALA A 534 16.56 61.59 60.72
CA ALA A 534 16.06 62.66 61.57
C ALA A 534 15.45 62.15 62.88
N LEU A 535 14.68 61.05 62.82
CA LEU A 535 14.13 60.36 63.99
C LEU A 535 15.24 59.90 64.95
N ILE A 536 16.25 59.18 64.42
CA ILE A 536 17.38 58.67 65.21
C ILE A 536 18.19 59.83 65.81
N THR A 537 18.49 60.86 65.03
CA THR A 537 19.19 62.04 65.53
C THR A 537 18.42 62.72 66.66
N ALA A 538 17.11 62.93 66.50
CA ALA A 538 16.28 63.53 67.54
C ALA A 538 16.29 62.70 68.83
N PHE A 539 16.27 61.36 68.72
CA PHE A 539 16.39 60.47 69.87
C PHE A 539 17.70 60.69 70.64
N TYR A 540 18.85 60.68 69.96
CA TYR A 540 20.16 60.87 70.62
C TYR A 540 20.33 62.28 71.18
N GLU A 541 19.81 63.30 70.50
CA GLU A 541 19.81 64.67 71.03
C GLU A 541 18.97 64.77 72.31
N ASN A 542 17.81 64.13 72.35
CA ASN A 542 16.92 64.17 73.52
C ASN A 542 17.42 63.30 74.69
N THR A 543 18.01 62.14 74.42
CA THR A 543 18.39 61.16 75.46
C THR A 543 19.84 61.28 75.92
N ALA A 544 20.75 61.64 75.02
CA ALA A 544 22.19 61.69 75.28
C ALA A 544 22.79 63.11 75.12
N ALA A 545 21.98 64.12 74.74
CA ALA A 545 22.39 65.50 74.53
C ALA A 545 23.57 65.65 73.54
N ARG A 546 23.62 64.79 72.53
CA ARG A 546 24.63 64.79 71.45
C ARG A 546 24.04 64.20 70.17
N GLN A 547 24.73 64.43 69.05
CA GLN A 547 24.47 63.73 67.80
C GLN A 547 24.90 62.25 67.89
N PRO A 548 24.22 61.33 67.16
CA PRO A 548 24.69 59.96 67.02
C PRO A 548 26.03 59.93 66.29
N THR A 549 26.88 58.97 66.64
CA THR A 549 28.05 58.63 65.81
C THR A 549 27.62 57.88 64.56
N THR A 550 28.49 57.79 63.56
CA THR A 550 28.19 57.03 62.33
C THR A 550 27.86 55.56 62.61
N ASP A 551 28.56 54.92 63.55
CA ASP A 551 28.30 53.54 63.93
C ASP A 551 26.95 53.38 64.62
N GLU A 552 26.56 54.34 65.46
CA GLU A 552 25.25 54.35 66.14
C GLU A 552 24.10 54.61 65.18
N MET A 553 24.29 55.51 64.20
CA MET A 553 23.31 55.74 63.13
C MET A 553 23.11 54.45 62.33
N THR A 554 24.20 53.87 61.84
CA THR A 554 24.17 52.63 61.05
C THR A 554 23.52 51.48 61.84
N ALA A 555 23.82 51.35 63.14
CA ALA A 555 23.21 50.33 63.99
C ALA A 555 21.68 50.53 64.11
N ALA A 556 21.24 51.78 64.33
CA ALA A 556 19.82 52.11 64.45
C ALA A 556 19.06 51.95 63.11
N GLU A 557 19.66 52.35 61.99
CA GLU A 557 19.08 52.15 60.65
C GLU A 557 18.88 50.66 60.32
N ASN A 558 19.87 49.82 60.68
CA ASN A 558 19.77 48.36 60.53
C ASN A 558 18.72 47.76 61.47
N GLU A 559 18.60 48.28 62.70
CA GLU A 559 17.58 47.86 63.66
C GLU A 559 16.17 48.17 63.13
N LEU A 560 15.93 49.39 62.64
CA LEU A 560 14.68 49.79 62.00
C LEU A 560 14.35 48.97 60.75
N GLN A 561 15.35 48.65 59.92
CA GLN A 561 15.15 47.82 58.72
C GLN A 561 14.61 46.43 59.11
N GLY A 562 15.17 45.84 60.17
CA GLY A 562 14.81 44.52 60.67
C GLY A 562 13.48 44.53 61.43
N THR A 563 13.56 44.60 62.76
CA THR A 563 12.41 44.45 63.66
C THR A 563 12.11 45.69 64.50
N GLY A 564 13.00 46.68 64.51
CA GLY A 564 12.86 47.91 65.29
C GLY A 564 11.64 48.72 64.86
N ALA A 565 11.11 49.48 65.80
CA ALA A 565 9.99 50.39 65.58
C ALA A 565 10.39 51.82 65.94
N TYR A 566 9.70 52.81 65.36
CA TYR A 566 9.93 54.22 65.69
C TYR A 566 9.80 54.49 67.19
N THR A 567 8.94 53.73 67.89
CA THR A 567 8.73 53.84 69.34
C THR A 567 9.97 53.50 70.16
N ASP A 568 10.94 52.80 69.60
CA ASP A 568 12.22 52.53 70.26
C ASP A 568 13.12 53.79 70.27
N PHE A 569 12.74 54.81 69.49
CA PHE A 569 13.43 56.09 69.30
C PHE A 569 12.59 57.31 69.71
N THR A 570 11.49 57.12 70.45
CA THR A 570 10.66 58.19 71.03
C THR A 570 10.44 57.99 72.51
#